data_AF-A0A820LDY2-F1
#
_entry.id   AF-A0A820LDY2-F1
#
_cell.length_a   1.000
_cell.length_b   1.000
_cell.length_c   1.000
_cell.angle_alpha   90.00
_cell.angle_beta   90.00
_cell.angle_gamma   90.00
#
_symmetry.space_group_name_H-M   'P 1'
#
loop_
_entity.id
_entity.type
_entity.pdbx_description
1 polymer ?
#
loop_
_entity_poly.entity_id
_entity_poly.type
_entity_poly.pdbx_seq_one_letter_code
_entity_poly.pdbx_strand_id
1 'polypeptide(L)'
;MLVGSNGFLSSSRSSEVAKMFMGLDQITGMSPSQSQTNKQQYVLFEIVIDPDQTIDLMMADVSEQSNYPEEQEVLFGLGTTFIIKQIKHDNQHNVWHVEMTGSSEMGELKKEHTKHVENGLRYYDATTLFGVFLSGVSSNYPVAINYLQSRLRNMTFNDPYRASIYYFLARVYRHLGKLQHSIEYFRRAMLLRKRSLPQSCYAYADTLADLAVT
;
A
#
# COMPACT_ATOMS: atom_id res chain seq x y z
N MET A 1 -4.87 -16.05 11.25
CA MET A 1 -5.30 -14.76 10.65
C MET A 1 -4.06 -13.93 10.42
N LEU A 2 -3.88 -13.34 9.24
CA LEU A 2 -2.73 -12.50 8.89
C LEU A 2 -3.08 -11.01 9.06
N VAL A 3 -2.15 -10.23 9.61
CA VAL A 3 -2.26 -8.78 9.76
C VAL A 3 -1.02 -8.11 9.18
N GLY A 4 -1.21 -7.04 8.42
CA GLY A 4 -0.13 -6.19 7.92
C GLY A 4 -0.27 -4.77 8.50
N SER A 5 0.84 -4.17 8.90
CA SER A 5 0.83 -2.77 9.33
C SER A 5 0.89 -1.83 8.13
N ASN A 6 -0.08 -0.92 8.05
CA ASN A 6 -0.10 0.17 7.06
C ASN A 6 0.60 1.45 7.59
N GLY A 7 1.34 1.33 8.70
CA GLY A 7 2.06 2.39 9.39
C GLY A 7 3.08 1.82 10.37
N PHE A 8 3.74 2.70 11.12
CA PHE A 8 4.72 2.31 12.13
C PHE A 8 4.03 1.79 13.40
N LEU A 9 4.55 0.70 13.96
CA LEU A 9 4.21 0.24 15.30
C LEU A 9 5.21 0.89 16.27
N SER A 10 4.71 1.45 17.37
CA SER A 10 5.58 1.78 18.50
C SER A 10 5.84 0.47 19.25
N SER A 11 7.03 -0.10 19.03
CA SER A 11 7.39 -1.43 19.53
C SER A 11 8.68 -1.38 20.32
N SER A 12 8.68 -2.10 21.45
CA SER A 12 9.78 -2.19 22.38
C SER A 12 10.04 -3.65 22.74
N ARG A 13 11.31 -3.99 23.03
CA ARG A 13 11.66 -5.28 23.66
C ARG A 13 11.39 -5.30 25.17
N SER A 14 11.24 -4.13 25.79
CA SER A 14 10.85 -4.00 27.20
C SER A 14 9.33 -4.07 27.35
N SER A 15 8.85 -5.01 28.15
CA SER A 15 7.44 -5.14 28.48
C SER A 15 6.92 -3.91 29.24
N GLU A 16 7.77 -3.31 30.09
CA GLU A 16 7.43 -2.12 30.87
C GLU A 16 7.19 -0.92 29.96
N VAL A 17 8.08 -0.69 28.99
CA VAL A 17 7.95 0.40 28.01
C VAL A 17 6.73 0.20 27.12
N ALA A 18 6.50 -1.03 26.62
CA ALA A 18 5.29 -1.34 25.85
C ALA A 18 4.00 -1.07 26.63
N LYS A 19 3.97 -1.40 27.93
CA LYS A 19 2.85 -1.10 28.84
C LYS A 19 2.68 0.40 29.10
N MET A 20 3.78 1.15 29.17
CA MET A 20 3.73 2.61 29.26
C MET A 20 3.09 3.22 28.02
N PHE A 21 3.51 2.81 26.82
CA PHE A 21 2.93 3.32 25.56
C PHE A 21 1.47 2.92 25.35
N MET A 22 1.05 1.79 25.91
CA MET A 22 -0.36 1.42 25.95
C MET A 22 -1.21 2.41 26.76
N GLY A 23 -0.60 3.20 27.65
CA GLY A 23 -1.30 4.20 28.45
C GLY A 23 -2.06 3.61 29.64
N LEU A 24 -1.54 2.52 30.22
CA LEU A 24 -2.05 2.02 31.50
C LEU A 24 -1.89 3.09 32.59
N ASP A 25 -2.92 3.21 33.44
CA ASP A 25 -2.89 4.13 34.57
C ASP A 25 -1.82 3.68 35.58
N GLN A 26 -0.93 4.59 35.96
CA GLN A 26 0.25 4.26 36.78
C GLN A 26 -0.10 3.86 38.22
N ILE A 27 -1.30 4.19 38.70
CA ILE A 27 -1.74 3.94 40.08
C ILE A 27 -2.49 2.61 40.16
N THR A 28 -3.42 2.39 39.24
CA THR A 28 -4.32 1.23 39.20
C THR A 28 -3.78 0.10 38.34
N GLY A 29 -2.85 0.38 37.42
CA GLY A 29 -2.37 -0.55 36.39
C GLY A 29 -3.41 -0.86 35.32
N MET A 30 -4.60 -0.27 35.38
CA MET A 30 -5.70 -0.58 34.47
C MET A 30 -5.66 0.33 33.25
N SER A 31 -6.20 -0.15 32.14
CA SER A 31 -6.42 0.70 30.98
C SER A 31 -7.49 1.76 31.29
N PRO A 32 -7.44 2.93 30.63
CA PRO A 32 -8.46 3.96 30.76
C PRO A 32 -9.87 3.51 30.35
N SER A 33 -9.99 2.35 29.68
CA SER A 33 -11.29 1.78 29.35
C SER A 33 -11.94 1.16 30.59
N GLN A 34 -13.22 1.46 30.81
CA GLN A 34 -14.01 0.95 31.94
C GLN A 34 -14.75 -0.37 31.62
N SER A 35 -14.85 -0.75 30.33
CA SER A 35 -15.59 -1.93 29.87
C SER A 35 -15.13 -2.37 28.48
N GLN A 36 -15.27 -3.67 28.18
CA GLN A 36 -15.06 -4.26 26.85
C GLN A 36 -16.00 -3.73 25.77
N THR A 37 -17.12 -3.09 26.15
CA THR A 37 -18.08 -2.48 25.22
C THR A 37 -17.73 -1.03 24.87
N ASN A 38 -16.67 -0.47 25.45
CA ASN A 38 -16.28 0.89 25.17
C ASN A 38 -15.81 1.05 23.72
N LYS A 39 -16.09 2.23 23.16
CA LYS A 39 -15.69 2.58 21.78
C LYS A 39 -14.17 2.54 21.56
N GLN A 40 -13.40 2.78 22.62
CA GLN A 40 -11.95 2.69 22.61
C GLN A 40 -11.52 1.53 23.49
N GLN A 41 -10.74 0.63 22.90
CA GLN A 41 -10.17 -0.54 23.55
C GLN A 41 -8.65 -0.44 23.46
N TYR A 42 -7.98 -0.89 24.51
CA TYR A 42 -6.53 -0.89 24.59
C TYR A 42 -6.02 -2.29 24.26
N VAL A 43 -5.00 -2.35 23.41
CA VAL A 43 -4.49 -3.61 22.87
C VAL A 43 -2.99 -3.68 23.07
N LEU A 44 -2.54 -4.75 23.71
CA LEU A 44 -1.14 -5.15 23.76
C LEU A 44 -0.86 -6.13 22.63
N PHE A 45 0.13 -5.80 21.82
CA PHE A 45 0.62 -6.64 20.75
C PHE A 45 1.94 -7.28 21.20
N GLU A 46 1.94 -8.60 21.39
CA GLU A 46 3.16 -9.37 21.66
C GLU A 46 3.62 -10.05 20.38
N ILE A 47 4.82 -9.70 19.91
CA ILE A 47 5.39 -10.20 18.66
C ILE A 47 6.52 -11.18 18.98
N VAL A 48 6.27 -12.46 18.74
CA VAL A 48 7.26 -13.53 18.89
C VAL A 48 7.97 -13.73 17.56
N ILE A 49 9.26 -13.45 17.52
CA ILE A 49 10.09 -13.60 16.32
C ILE A 49 11.12 -14.68 16.59
N ASP A 50 11.08 -15.73 15.78
CA ASP A 50 12.12 -16.74 15.71
C ASP A 50 13.05 -16.39 14.52
N PRO A 51 14.29 -15.93 14.77
CA PRO A 51 15.22 -15.55 13.71
C PRO A 51 15.51 -16.69 12.71
N ASP A 52 15.46 -17.94 13.17
CA ASP A 52 15.80 -19.10 12.35
C ASP A 52 14.64 -19.52 11.43
N GLN A 53 13.40 -19.17 11.78
CA GLN A 53 12.20 -19.52 11.01
C GLN A 53 11.67 -18.35 10.15
N THR A 54 12.08 -17.11 10.45
CA THR A 54 11.47 -15.90 9.89
C THR A 54 12.43 -15.13 8.96
N ILE A 55 12.93 -15.83 7.94
CA ILE A 55 14.07 -15.41 7.10
C ILE A 55 13.86 -14.08 6.33
N ASP A 56 12.62 -13.64 6.10
CA ASP A 56 12.30 -12.47 5.24
C ASP A 56 11.64 -11.30 6.03
N LEU A 57 11.75 -11.28 7.37
CA LEU A 57 11.17 -10.20 8.19
C LEU A 57 12.06 -8.96 8.16
N MET A 58 11.53 -7.83 7.67
CA MET A 58 12.23 -6.55 7.71
C MET A 58 12.03 -5.89 9.07
N MET A 59 13.02 -6.00 9.94
CA MET A 59 13.05 -5.35 11.26
C MET A 59 14.41 -4.72 11.54
N ALA A 60 14.44 -3.69 12.39
CA ALA A 60 15.65 -3.04 12.84
C ALA A 60 15.56 -2.76 14.35
N ASP A 61 16.55 -3.24 15.11
CA ASP A 61 16.77 -2.75 16.47
C ASP A 61 17.48 -1.40 16.36
N VAL A 62 16.83 -0.34 16.83
CA VAL A 62 17.33 1.04 16.72
C VAL A 62 17.81 1.60 18.05
N SER A 63 17.95 0.75 19.07
CA SER A 63 18.30 1.18 20.43
C SER A 63 19.61 1.98 20.47
N GLU A 64 20.60 1.63 19.64
CA GLU A 64 21.89 2.33 19.58
C GLU A 64 21.85 3.67 18.84
N GLN A 65 20.85 3.86 17.97
CA GLN A 65 20.69 5.06 17.14
C GLN A 65 19.57 5.98 17.64
N SER A 66 18.72 5.49 18.55
CA SER A 66 17.60 6.23 19.12
C SER A 66 18.08 7.30 20.09
N ASN A 67 17.32 8.40 20.15
CA ASN A 67 17.47 9.41 21.21
C ASN A 67 17.08 8.86 22.59
N TYR A 68 16.34 7.75 22.64
CA TYR A 68 15.88 7.07 23.85
C TYR A 68 16.26 5.57 23.82
N PRO A 69 17.55 5.22 24.00
CA PRO A 69 18.03 3.84 23.94
C PRO A 69 17.33 2.87 24.91
N GLU A 70 16.87 3.40 26.05
CA GLU A 70 16.15 2.67 27.09
C GLU A 70 14.79 2.15 26.62
N GLU A 71 14.22 2.73 25.56
CA GLU A 71 12.97 2.24 24.98
C GLU A 71 13.14 0.89 24.30
N GLN A 72 14.37 0.47 23.99
CA GLN A 72 14.65 -0.78 23.29
C GLN A 72 13.80 -0.94 22.02
N GLU A 73 13.69 0.15 21.25
CA GLU A 73 12.78 0.24 20.13
C GLU A 73 13.21 -0.69 19.00
N VAL A 74 12.22 -1.39 18.45
CA VAL A 74 12.37 -2.21 17.25
C VAL A 74 11.43 -1.68 16.20
N LEU A 75 11.96 -1.28 15.05
CA LEU A 75 11.17 -0.84 13.91
C LEU A 75 10.87 -2.00 12.98
N PHE A 76 9.64 -2.05 12.47
CA PHE A 76 9.22 -2.98 11.43
C PHE A 76 9.04 -2.26 10.12
N GLY A 77 9.52 -2.87 9.03
CA GLY A 77 9.33 -2.36 7.68
C GLY A 77 7.85 -2.29 7.31
N LEU A 78 7.49 -1.31 6.48
CA LEU A 78 6.11 -1.16 6.01
C LEU A 78 5.65 -2.42 5.26
N GLY A 79 4.46 -2.89 5.62
CA GLY A 79 3.90 -4.12 5.08
C GLY A 79 4.48 -5.39 5.70
N THR A 80 5.29 -5.33 6.76
CA THR A 80 5.61 -6.55 7.53
C THR A 80 4.33 -7.26 7.95
N THR A 81 4.30 -8.57 7.80
CA THR A 81 3.12 -9.39 8.06
C THR A 81 3.31 -10.29 9.27
N PHE A 82 2.28 -10.36 10.09
CA PHE A 82 2.25 -11.17 11.31
C PHE A 82 1.06 -12.13 11.27
N ILE A 83 1.26 -13.34 11.79
CA ILE A 83 0.19 -14.31 12.03
C ILE A 83 -0.27 -14.14 13.48
N ILE A 84 -1.54 -13.79 13.68
CA ILE A 84 -2.17 -13.85 15.00
C ILE A 84 -2.26 -15.31 15.42
N LYS A 85 -1.62 -15.63 16.55
CA LYS A 85 -1.68 -16.94 17.20
C LYS A 85 -2.82 -17.00 18.19
N GLN A 86 -2.98 -15.93 18.97
CA GLN A 86 -3.96 -15.91 20.04
C GLN A 86 -4.43 -14.49 20.36
N ILE A 87 -5.70 -14.39 20.76
CA ILE A 87 -6.30 -13.17 21.32
C ILE A 87 -6.92 -13.55 22.66
N LYS A 88 -6.55 -12.84 23.71
CA LYS A 88 -7.06 -13.03 25.08
C LYS A 88 -7.42 -11.68 25.68
N HIS A 89 -8.44 -11.65 26.54
CA HIS A 89 -8.69 -10.48 27.36
C HIS A 89 -8.00 -10.64 28.71
N ASP A 90 -7.17 -9.68 29.06
CA ASP A 90 -6.59 -9.55 30.39
C ASP A 90 -7.56 -8.74 31.27
N ASN A 91 -8.23 -9.43 32.17
CA ASN A 91 -9.19 -8.80 33.09
C ASN A 91 -8.52 -7.96 34.18
N GLN A 92 -7.25 -8.24 34.51
CA GLN A 92 -6.54 -7.51 35.57
C GLN A 92 -6.21 -6.10 35.10
N HIS A 93 -5.73 -5.95 33.88
CA HIS A 93 -5.38 -4.65 33.30
C HIS A 93 -6.49 -4.09 32.39
N ASN A 94 -7.55 -4.86 32.14
CA ASN A 94 -8.65 -4.56 31.21
C ASN A 94 -8.15 -4.20 29.81
N VAL A 95 -7.35 -5.10 29.22
CA VAL A 95 -6.74 -4.92 27.89
C VAL A 95 -6.86 -6.19 27.06
N TRP A 96 -6.88 -6.02 25.74
CA TRP A 96 -6.76 -7.15 24.82
C TRP A 96 -5.30 -7.48 24.59
N HIS A 97 -4.93 -8.71 24.85
CA HIS A 97 -3.62 -9.24 24.53
C HIS A 97 -3.69 -10.03 23.23
N VAL A 98 -2.87 -9.64 22.25
CA VAL A 98 -2.79 -10.25 20.93
C VAL A 98 -1.38 -10.77 20.73
N GLU A 99 -1.24 -12.09 20.78
CA GLU A 99 0.01 -12.78 20.49
C GLU A 99 0.10 -13.04 18.98
N MET A 100 1.23 -12.66 18.39
CA MET A 100 1.49 -12.84 16.98
C MET A 100 2.93 -13.24 16.71
N THR A 101 3.16 -13.85 15.55
CA THR A 101 4.51 -14.20 15.09
C THR A 101 4.78 -13.65 13.71
N GLY A 102 6.04 -13.39 13.40
CA GLY A 102 6.46 -12.98 12.06
C GLY A 102 6.10 -14.04 11.01
N SER A 103 5.75 -13.60 9.80
CA SER A 103 5.45 -14.51 8.69
C SER A 103 6.05 -14.01 7.38
N SER A 104 6.67 -14.94 6.66
CA SER A 104 7.16 -14.75 5.30
C SER A 104 6.15 -15.19 4.23
N GLU A 105 4.99 -15.76 4.61
CA GLU A 105 3.99 -16.31 3.66
C GLU A 105 3.49 -15.25 2.67
N MET A 106 3.33 -14.00 3.12
CA MET A 106 2.93 -12.90 2.23
C MET A 106 4.08 -12.38 1.36
N GLY A 107 5.32 -12.77 1.64
CA GLY A 107 6.46 -12.46 0.79
C GLY A 107 6.30 -13.02 -0.62
N GLU A 108 5.78 -14.24 -0.76
CA GLU A 108 5.54 -14.86 -2.08
C GLU A 108 4.38 -14.21 -2.83
N LEU A 109 3.23 -13.99 -2.18
CA LEU A 109 2.09 -13.29 -2.77
C LEU A 109 2.43 -11.84 -3.16
N LYS A 110 3.22 -11.14 -2.33
CA LYS A 110 3.76 -9.83 -2.71
C LYS A 110 4.70 -9.93 -3.89
N LYS A 111 5.59 -10.94 -3.94
CA LYS A 111 6.48 -11.14 -5.10
C LYS A 111 5.67 -11.36 -6.38
N GLU A 112 4.60 -12.16 -6.33
CA GLU A 112 3.71 -12.37 -7.48
C GLU A 112 2.97 -11.09 -7.88
N HIS A 113 2.38 -10.38 -6.92
CA HIS A 113 1.69 -9.12 -7.17
C HIS A 113 2.64 -8.03 -7.68
N THR A 114 3.83 -7.90 -7.11
CA THR A 114 4.87 -6.98 -7.57
C THR A 114 5.32 -7.33 -8.97
N LYS A 115 5.57 -8.61 -9.29
CA LYS A 115 5.86 -9.04 -10.66
C LYS A 115 4.73 -8.71 -11.63
N HIS A 116 3.48 -8.89 -11.21
CA HIS A 116 2.31 -8.53 -12.01
C HIS A 116 2.29 -7.03 -12.31
N VAL A 117 2.47 -6.19 -11.28
CA VAL A 117 2.55 -4.73 -11.43
C VAL A 117 3.74 -4.33 -12.31
N GLU A 118 4.93 -4.84 -12.03
CA GLU A 118 6.15 -4.56 -12.81
C GLU A 118 5.99 -4.93 -14.28
N ASN A 119 5.40 -6.09 -14.59
CA ASN A 119 5.11 -6.50 -15.96
C ASN A 119 4.14 -5.53 -16.65
N GLY A 120 3.13 -5.03 -15.93
CA GLY A 120 2.25 -3.97 -16.43
C GLY A 120 3.00 -2.65 -16.69
N LEU A 121 3.96 -2.31 -15.83
CA LEU A 121 4.74 -1.07 -15.92
C LEU A 121 5.83 -1.11 -17.00
N ARG A 122 6.36 -2.28 -17.36
CA ARG A 122 7.40 -2.46 -18.41
C ARG A 122 7.00 -1.92 -19.78
N TYR A 123 5.70 -1.77 -20.03
CA TYR A 123 5.17 -1.24 -21.30
C TYR A 123 5.04 0.30 -21.30
N TYR A 124 5.40 0.97 -20.21
CA TYR A 124 5.35 2.41 -20.07
C TYR A 124 6.76 2.96 -19.88
N ASP A 125 7.10 4.03 -20.60
CA ASP A 125 8.33 4.75 -20.33
C ASP A 125 8.21 5.60 -19.04
N ALA A 126 9.35 6.04 -18.51
CA ALA A 126 9.43 6.79 -17.25
C ALA A 126 8.49 8.01 -17.23
N THR A 127 8.37 8.69 -18.36
CA THR A 127 7.51 9.85 -18.53
C THR A 127 6.02 9.47 -18.51
N THR A 128 5.65 8.25 -18.94
CA THR A 128 4.27 7.76 -18.89
C THR A 128 3.91 7.33 -17.47
N LEU A 129 4.86 6.69 -16.78
CA LEU A 129 4.78 6.34 -15.37
C LEU A 129 4.56 7.57 -14.48
N PHE A 130 5.21 8.69 -14.80
CA PHE A 130 4.98 9.95 -14.10
C PHE A 130 3.54 10.46 -14.24
N GLY A 131 2.94 10.30 -15.43
CA GLY A 131 1.52 10.59 -15.64
C GLY A 131 0.60 9.70 -14.79
N VAL A 132 0.92 8.41 -14.65
CA VAL A 132 0.21 7.47 -13.76
C VAL A 132 0.28 7.95 -12.32
N PHE A 133 1.48 8.29 -11.86
CA PHE A 133 1.70 8.81 -10.50
C PHE A 133 0.86 10.06 -10.22
N LEU A 134 0.87 11.04 -11.14
CA LEU A 134 0.10 12.27 -10.99
C LEU A 134 -1.42 12.05 -10.94
N SER A 135 -1.91 11.06 -11.68
CA SER A 135 -3.33 10.75 -11.77
C SER A 135 -3.86 9.89 -10.63
N GLY A 136 -3.12 8.88 -10.20
CA GLY A 136 -3.59 7.87 -9.24
C GLY A 136 -3.02 8.06 -7.84
N VAL A 137 -1.72 8.38 -7.72
CA VAL A 137 -1.03 8.42 -6.42
C VAL A 137 -1.16 9.80 -5.77
N SER A 138 -0.90 10.88 -6.51
CA SER A 138 -1.04 12.23 -5.96
C SER A 138 -2.45 12.81 -6.06
N SER A 139 -3.34 12.17 -6.84
CA SER A 139 -4.71 12.64 -7.13
C SER A 139 -4.77 14.09 -7.66
N ASN A 140 -3.67 14.63 -8.21
CA ASN A 140 -3.63 15.99 -8.72
C ASN A 140 -4.01 16.02 -10.21
N TYR A 141 -5.31 15.82 -10.47
CA TYR A 141 -5.86 15.69 -11.82
C TYR A 141 -5.58 16.89 -12.75
N PRO A 142 -5.65 18.17 -12.32
CA PRO A 142 -5.32 19.29 -13.20
C PRO A 142 -3.88 19.28 -13.69
N VAL A 143 -2.92 18.97 -12.80
CA VAL A 143 -1.51 18.86 -13.14
C VAL A 143 -1.28 17.66 -14.06
N ALA A 144 -1.93 16.53 -13.77
CA ALA A 144 -1.86 15.33 -14.60
C ALA A 144 -2.34 15.60 -16.05
N ILE A 145 -3.48 16.27 -16.22
CA ILE A 145 -4.02 16.63 -17.55
C ILE A 145 -3.02 17.53 -18.29
N ASN A 146 -2.56 18.61 -17.65
CA ASN A 146 -1.64 19.56 -18.28
C ASN A 146 -0.34 18.89 -18.74
N TYR A 147 0.22 18.04 -17.88
CA TYR A 147 1.42 17.26 -18.19
C TYR A 147 1.20 16.31 -19.38
N LEU A 148 0.16 15.48 -19.33
CA LEU A 148 -0.15 14.50 -20.37
C LEU A 148 -0.48 15.18 -21.72
N GLN A 149 -1.24 16.28 -21.70
CA GLN A 149 -1.56 17.03 -22.93
C GLN A 149 -0.34 17.74 -23.52
N SER A 150 0.51 18.35 -22.68
CA SER A 150 1.76 18.98 -23.13
C SER A 150 2.65 17.96 -23.82
N ARG A 151 2.79 16.79 -23.21
CA ARG A 151 3.54 15.69 -23.78
C ARG A 151 2.95 15.21 -25.11
N LEU A 152 1.64 15.02 -25.18
CA LEU A 152 0.95 14.59 -26.40
C LEU A 152 1.18 15.54 -27.58
N ARG A 153 1.28 16.85 -27.32
CA ARG A 153 1.58 17.87 -28.34
C ARG A 153 3.00 17.76 -28.90
N ASN A 154 3.95 17.35 -28.06
CA ASN A 154 5.36 17.22 -28.43
C ASN A 154 5.73 15.83 -28.99
N MET A 155 4.79 14.88 -29.00
CA MET A 155 4.97 13.55 -29.56
C MET A 155 4.68 13.50 -31.06
N THR A 156 5.46 12.72 -31.80
CA THR A 156 5.17 12.43 -33.21
C THR A 156 3.92 11.56 -33.35
N PHE A 157 3.32 11.50 -34.54
CA PHE A 157 2.09 10.73 -34.76
C PHE A 157 2.27 9.22 -34.56
N ASN A 158 3.44 8.68 -34.92
CA ASN A 158 3.79 7.27 -34.81
C ASN A 158 4.48 6.91 -33.49
N ASP A 159 4.48 7.82 -32.52
CA ASP A 159 5.10 7.56 -31.22
C ASP A 159 4.42 6.36 -30.53
N PRO A 160 5.18 5.32 -30.16
CA PRO A 160 4.62 4.08 -29.60
C PRO A 160 3.88 4.30 -28.27
N TYR A 161 4.21 5.35 -27.52
CA TYR A 161 3.60 5.65 -26.22
C TYR A 161 2.37 6.54 -26.32
N ARG A 162 2.07 7.07 -27.50
CA ARG A 162 0.93 7.97 -27.73
C ARG A 162 -0.41 7.34 -27.33
N ALA A 163 -0.56 6.04 -27.57
CA ALA A 163 -1.74 5.28 -27.16
C ALA A 163 -1.90 5.23 -25.63
N SER A 164 -0.79 5.10 -24.90
CA SER A 164 -0.78 5.09 -23.44
C SER A 164 -1.12 6.47 -22.86
N ILE A 165 -0.65 7.56 -23.47
CA ILE A 165 -1.04 8.92 -23.06
C ILE A 165 -2.56 9.14 -23.21
N TYR A 166 -3.16 8.69 -24.31
CA TYR A 166 -4.61 8.75 -24.46
C TYR A 166 -5.34 7.91 -23.40
N TYR A 167 -4.86 6.71 -23.10
CA TYR A 167 -5.43 5.86 -22.05
C TYR A 167 -5.40 6.53 -20.66
N PHE A 168 -4.29 7.19 -20.29
CA PHE A 168 -4.20 7.88 -19.00
C PHE A 168 -5.06 9.16 -18.94
N LEU A 169 -5.14 9.93 -20.04
CA LEU A 169 -6.09 11.04 -20.12
C LEU A 169 -7.53 10.57 -19.92
N ALA A 170 -7.91 9.44 -20.54
CA ALA A 170 -9.23 8.86 -20.36
C ALA A 170 -9.53 8.53 -18.89
N ARG A 171 -8.60 7.83 -18.21
CA ARG A 171 -8.73 7.54 -16.77
C ARG A 171 -8.87 8.78 -15.91
N VAL A 172 -8.06 9.82 -16.16
CA VAL A 172 -8.17 11.08 -15.41
C VAL A 172 -9.54 11.74 -15.62
N TYR A 173 -10.03 11.79 -16.87
CA TYR A 173 -11.36 12.34 -17.15
C TYR A 173 -12.49 11.49 -16.54
N ARG A 174 -12.34 10.17 -16.48
CA ARG A 174 -13.27 9.27 -15.78
C ARG A 174 -13.33 9.58 -14.28
N HIS A 175 -12.17 9.73 -13.63
CA HIS A 175 -12.11 10.12 -12.20
C HIS A 175 -12.75 11.49 -11.93
N LEU A 176 -12.69 12.41 -12.91
CA LEU A 176 -13.35 13.72 -12.85
C LEU A 176 -14.85 13.68 -13.21
N GLY A 177 -15.43 12.50 -13.48
CA GLY A 177 -16.83 12.35 -13.91
C GLY A 177 -17.11 12.83 -15.34
N LYS A 178 -16.09 13.19 -16.12
CA LYS A 178 -16.22 13.68 -17.51
C LYS A 178 -16.26 12.51 -18.49
N LEU A 179 -17.32 11.70 -18.40
CA LEU A 179 -17.44 10.42 -19.11
C LEU A 179 -17.31 10.54 -20.64
N GLN A 180 -17.89 11.58 -21.25
CA GLN A 180 -17.78 11.78 -22.71
C GLN A 180 -16.32 11.94 -23.17
N HIS A 181 -15.52 12.72 -22.44
CA HIS A 181 -14.10 12.90 -22.74
C HIS A 181 -13.33 11.60 -22.48
N SER A 182 -13.67 10.90 -21.39
CA SER A 182 -13.09 9.58 -21.08
C SER A 182 -13.28 8.59 -22.24
N ILE A 183 -14.51 8.41 -22.71
CA ILE A 183 -14.84 7.48 -23.81
C ILE A 183 -14.09 7.85 -25.09
N GLU A 184 -14.03 9.14 -25.43
CA GLU A 184 -13.30 9.60 -26.62
C GLU A 184 -11.82 9.22 -26.55
N TYR A 185 -11.18 9.48 -25.41
CA TYR A 185 -9.77 9.17 -25.23
C TYR A 185 -9.49 7.66 -25.16
N PHE A 186 -10.37 6.86 -24.54
CA PHE A 186 -10.26 5.40 -24.58
C PHE A 186 -10.38 4.86 -26.01
N ARG A 187 -11.29 5.39 -26.83
CA ARG A 187 -11.42 4.99 -28.23
C ARG A 187 -10.15 5.30 -29.04
N ARG A 188 -9.56 6.49 -28.84
CA ARG A 188 -8.30 6.87 -29.48
C ARG A 188 -7.15 5.95 -29.08
N ALA A 189 -7.05 5.62 -27.79
CA ALA A 189 -6.07 4.67 -27.28
C ALA A 189 -6.25 3.28 -27.92
N MET A 190 -7.48 2.78 -27.96
CA MET A 190 -7.83 1.48 -28.52
C MET A 190 -7.48 1.38 -30.01
N LEU A 191 -7.80 2.41 -30.80
CA LEU A 191 -7.50 2.44 -32.24
C LEU A 191 -6.00 2.36 -32.53
N LEU A 192 -5.18 3.04 -31.73
CA LEU A 192 -3.73 2.97 -31.86
C LEU A 192 -3.19 1.61 -31.41
N ARG A 193 -3.63 1.09 -30.25
CA ARG A 193 -3.21 -0.23 -29.75
C ARG A 193 -3.59 -1.37 -30.70
N LYS A 194 -4.75 -1.31 -31.35
CA LYS A 194 -5.18 -2.29 -32.36
C LYS A 194 -4.26 -2.32 -33.60
N ARG A 195 -3.63 -1.19 -33.94
CA ARG A 195 -2.71 -1.09 -35.09
C ARG A 195 -1.29 -1.51 -34.75
N SER A 196 -0.87 -1.38 -33.49
CA SER A 196 0.53 -1.53 -33.07
C SER A 196 0.83 -2.76 -32.22
N LEU A 197 -0.16 -3.39 -31.58
CA LEU A 197 0.07 -4.47 -30.61
C LEU A 197 -0.68 -5.75 -30.99
N PRO A 198 -0.09 -6.95 -30.75
CA PRO A 198 -0.81 -8.21 -30.84
C PRO A 198 -2.01 -8.23 -29.89
N GLN A 199 -3.10 -8.91 -30.29
CA GLN A 199 -4.36 -8.95 -29.55
C GLN A 199 -4.26 -9.56 -28.14
N SER A 200 -3.15 -10.25 -27.83
CA SER A 200 -2.80 -10.81 -26.52
C SER A 200 -2.08 -9.84 -25.57
N CYS A 201 -1.88 -8.58 -25.95
CA CYS A 201 -1.09 -7.64 -25.15
C CYS A 201 -1.92 -7.01 -24.01
N TYR A 202 -1.37 -7.04 -22.78
CA TYR A 202 -2.00 -6.58 -21.54
C TYR A 202 -2.61 -5.17 -21.64
N ALA A 203 -1.88 -4.21 -22.21
CA ALA A 203 -2.36 -2.84 -22.37
C ALA A 203 -3.61 -2.72 -23.27
N TYR A 204 -3.78 -3.61 -24.25
CA TYR A 204 -4.98 -3.64 -25.08
C TYR A 204 -6.19 -4.18 -24.30
N ALA A 205 -6.00 -5.23 -23.50
CA ALA A 205 -7.03 -5.80 -22.63
C ALA A 205 -7.52 -4.79 -21.58
N ASP A 206 -6.61 -4.05 -20.93
CA ASP A 206 -6.98 -3.01 -19.95
C ASP A 206 -7.87 -1.91 -20.56
N THR A 207 -7.56 -1.48 -21.79
CA THR A 207 -8.37 -0.44 -22.46
C THR A 207 -9.77 -0.93 -22.77
N LEU A 208 -9.91 -2.21 -23.13
CA LEU A 208 -11.21 -2.82 -23.39
C LEU A 208 -12.02 -2.99 -22.11
N ALA A 209 -11.39 -3.47 -21.04
CA ALA A 209 -12.00 -3.60 -19.73
C ALA A 209 -12.47 -2.24 -19.21
N ASP A 210 -11.61 -1.23 -19.24
CA ASP A 210 -11.98 0.11 -18.76
C ASP A 210 -13.04 0.80 -19.60
N LEU A 211 -13.02 0.63 -20.92
CA LEU A 211 -14.07 1.14 -21.81
C LEU A 211 -15.42 0.48 -21.52
N ALA A 212 -15.45 -0.80 -21.16
CA ALA A 212 -16.68 -1.52 -20.84
C ALA A 212 -17.31 -1.10 -19.50
N VAL A 213 -16.53 -0.51 -18.59
CA VAL A 213 -16.99 -0.05 -17.26
C VAL A 213 -17.17 1.49 -17.22
N THR A 214 -17.05 2.18 -18.37
CA THR A 214 -17.25 3.64 -18.49
C THR A 214 -18.62 3.95 -19.08
#